data_AF-A0A2T2TXQ6-F1
#
_entry.id   AF-A0A2T2TXQ6-F1
#
_cell.length_a   1.000
_cell.length_b   1.000
_cell.length_c   1.000
_cell.angle_alpha   90.00
_cell.angle_beta   90.00
_cell.angle_gamma   90.00
#
_symmetry.space_group_name_H-M   'P 1'
#
loop_
_entity.id
_entity.type
_entity.pdbx_description
1 polymer ?
#
loop_
_entity_poly.entity_id
_entity_poly.type
_entity_poly.pdbx_seq_one_letter_code
_entity_poly.pdbx_strand_id
1 'polypeptide(L)'
;MRLRDVLCTLLTLFVFVALAAPAAPAQDLLIPMDEQQEDHLKAYGAVYATLQEGQTVDWLLNYRGGSFLTDATDAVRRELRVRGVSFVPVSGGKAAKIISKVESDGSNKSVVPLEKAPEIAVYAPDGAVPWDDAVRLALEYAEVPHDVIYDEAVLNGKLSSYDWLHLHHEDFTGQFGKFIRYRNEPWYIQKQKRAEAAAKKFGFRKVSQLKLAVAERIKSYVSKGGFLFSMCSGTETFDIALAAHKT
;
A
#
# COMPACT_ATOMS: atom_id res chain seq x y z
N MET A 1 -49.48 30.38 40.47
CA MET A 1 -48.21 30.47 39.71
C MET A 1 -48.42 31.36 38.51
N ARG A 2 -47.56 32.36 38.29
CA ARG A 2 -47.72 33.26 37.13
C ARG A 2 -47.30 32.48 35.87
N LEU A 3 -47.99 32.70 34.74
CA LEU A 3 -47.72 32.03 33.46
C LEU A 3 -46.22 32.03 33.08
N ARG A 4 -45.54 33.10 33.49
CA ARG A 4 -44.09 33.31 33.32
C ARG A 4 -43.23 32.31 34.11
N ASP A 5 -43.64 31.91 35.32
CA ASP A 5 -42.92 30.93 36.14
C ASP A 5 -43.02 29.54 35.51
N VAL A 6 -44.20 29.18 34.99
CA VAL A 6 -44.42 27.92 34.27
C VAL A 6 -43.59 27.88 32.99
N LEU A 7 -43.57 28.98 32.23
CA LEU A 7 -42.78 29.07 30.99
C LEU A 7 -41.27 28.97 31.27
N CYS A 8 -40.76 29.64 32.32
CA CYS A 8 -39.37 29.52 32.74
C CYS A 8 -39.00 28.09 33.17
N THR A 9 -39.90 27.42 33.90
CA THR A 9 -39.69 26.04 34.36
C THR A 9 -39.69 25.04 33.19
N LEU A 10 -40.55 25.25 32.19
CA LEU A 10 -40.58 24.44 30.97
C LEU A 10 -39.32 24.68 30.11
N LEU A 11 -38.84 25.92 30.02
CA LEU A 11 -37.61 26.26 29.30
C LEU A 11 -36.37 25.65 29.98
N THR A 12 -36.27 25.71 31.30
CA THR A 12 -35.15 25.07 32.02
C THR A 12 -35.19 23.55 31.91
N LEU A 13 -36.38 22.93 31.96
CA LEU A 13 -36.54 21.50 31.75
C LEU A 13 -36.16 21.09 30.32
N PHE A 14 -36.55 21.88 29.31
CA PHE A 14 -36.20 21.62 27.92
C PHE A 14 -34.68 21.70 27.67
N VAL A 15 -34.01 22.70 28.27
CA VAL A 15 -32.54 22.82 28.20
C VAL A 15 -31.86 21.63 28.90
N PHE A 16 -32.36 21.19 30.05
CA PHE A 16 -31.83 20.02 30.76
C PHE A 16 -31.99 18.71 29.96
N VAL A 17 -33.13 18.52 29.30
CA VAL A 17 -33.38 17.36 28.44
C VAL A 17 -32.50 17.40 27.18
N ALA A 18 -32.29 18.58 26.59
CA ALA A 18 -31.39 18.75 25.44
C ALA A 18 -29.91 18.48 25.79
N LEU A 19 -29.48 18.84 27.01
CA LEU A 19 -28.12 18.55 27.52
C LEU A 19 -27.93 17.07 27.91
N ALA A 20 -29.01 16.37 28.25
CA ALA A 20 -28.98 14.95 28.59
C ALA A 20 -29.14 14.02 27.36
N ALA A 21 -29.30 14.57 26.15
CA ALA A 21 -29.37 13.77 24.95
C ALA A 21 -28.04 13.02 24.73
N PRO A 22 -28.05 11.68 24.56
CA PRO A 22 -26.84 10.94 24.28
C PRO A 22 -26.21 11.46 22.98
N ALA A 23 -24.89 11.60 22.98
CA ALA A 23 -24.16 11.94 21.76
C ALA A 23 -24.53 10.93 20.68
N ALA A 24 -24.95 11.43 19.51
CA ALA A 24 -25.24 10.56 18.38
C ALA A 24 -24.01 9.66 18.11
N PRO A 25 -24.21 8.36 17.85
CA PRO A 25 -23.09 7.48 17.56
C PRO A 25 -22.28 8.05 16.38
N ALA A 26 -20.96 8.01 16.52
CA ALA A 26 -20.08 8.33 15.41
C ALA A 26 -20.39 7.35 14.27
N GLN A 27 -20.59 7.92 13.08
CA GLN A 27 -20.92 7.15 11.87
C GLN A 27 -19.65 6.75 11.15
N ASP A 28 -18.61 7.59 11.21
CA ASP A 28 -17.33 7.34 10.54
C ASP A 28 -16.15 7.52 11.51
N LEU A 29 -14.99 7.02 11.10
CA LEU A 29 -13.70 7.17 11.76
C LEU A 29 -12.75 7.90 10.81
N LEU A 30 -12.21 9.02 11.26
CA LEU A 30 -11.11 9.69 10.59
C LEU A 30 -9.79 9.18 11.15
N ILE A 31 -8.96 8.59 10.30
CA ILE A 31 -7.60 8.16 10.61
C ILE A 31 -6.65 9.27 10.13
N PRO A 32 -6.13 10.13 11.03
CA PRO A 32 -5.17 11.16 10.65
C PRO A 32 -3.89 10.52 10.11
N MET A 33 -3.24 11.21 9.17
CA MET A 33 -1.91 10.83 8.65
C MET A 33 -0.91 11.99 8.76
N ASP A 34 -1.27 13.04 9.51
CA ASP A 34 -0.38 14.11 9.92
C ASP A 34 0.39 13.74 11.20
N GLU A 35 1.02 14.72 11.85
CA GLU A 35 1.83 14.52 13.06
C GLU A 35 1.05 13.98 14.27
N GLN A 36 -0.29 13.94 14.21
CA GLN A 36 -1.12 13.36 15.29
C GLN A 36 -1.25 11.83 15.20
N GLN A 37 -0.73 11.22 14.14
CA GLN A 37 -0.73 9.78 14.00
C GLN A 37 0.44 9.18 14.78
N GLU A 38 0.15 8.22 15.66
CA GLU A 38 1.15 7.53 16.48
C GLU A 38 1.95 6.52 15.65
N ASP A 39 1.32 5.89 14.65
CA ASP A 39 1.98 4.95 13.76
C ASP A 39 1.41 4.97 12.34
N HIS A 40 2.10 5.68 11.43
CA HIS A 40 1.67 5.82 10.04
C HIS A 40 1.74 4.51 9.26
N LEU A 41 2.76 3.67 9.49
CA LEU A 41 2.90 2.42 8.74
C LEU A 41 1.83 1.42 9.15
N LYS A 42 1.55 1.31 10.45
CA LYS A 42 0.43 0.50 10.93
C LYS A 42 -0.92 1.03 10.48
N ALA A 43 -1.07 2.34 10.28
CA ALA A 43 -2.29 2.93 9.73
C ALA A 43 -2.58 2.42 8.30
N TYR A 44 -1.57 2.37 7.42
CA TYR A 44 -1.73 1.77 6.09
C TYR A 44 -2.12 0.29 6.17
N GLY A 45 -1.51 -0.46 7.10
CA GLY A 45 -1.87 -1.85 7.37
C GLY A 45 -3.30 -2.05 7.83
N ALA A 46 -3.78 -1.19 8.74
CA ALA A 46 -5.16 -1.22 9.23
C ALA A 46 -6.17 -0.88 8.13
N VAL A 47 -5.85 0.08 7.27
CA VAL A 47 -6.65 0.41 6.08
C VAL A 47 -6.69 -0.77 5.12
N TYR A 48 -5.55 -1.41 4.85
CA TYR A 48 -5.50 -2.61 4.03
C TYR A 48 -6.37 -3.74 4.60
N ALA A 49 -6.26 -4.03 5.89
CA ALA A 49 -7.09 -5.04 6.56
C ALA A 49 -8.58 -4.69 6.50
N THR A 50 -8.93 -3.40 6.63
CA THR A 50 -10.32 -2.93 6.48
C THR A 50 -10.85 -3.21 5.08
N LEU A 51 -10.04 -2.98 4.04
CA LEU A 51 -10.39 -3.29 2.65
C LEU A 51 -10.51 -4.81 2.40
N GLN A 52 -9.70 -5.64 3.07
CA GLN A 52 -9.80 -7.10 2.97
C GLN A 52 -11.12 -7.64 3.53
N GLU A 53 -11.67 -7.01 4.56
CA GLU A 53 -12.98 -7.32 5.13
C GLU A 53 -14.15 -6.77 4.27
N GLY A 54 -13.86 -6.22 3.09
CA GLY A 54 -14.85 -5.71 2.14
C GLY A 54 -15.45 -4.35 2.49
N GLN A 55 -14.88 -3.65 3.48
CA GLN A 55 -15.26 -2.26 3.79
C GLN A 55 -14.56 -1.30 2.83
N THR A 56 -15.23 -0.21 2.50
CA THR A 56 -14.66 0.86 1.66
C THR A 56 -13.98 1.92 2.52
N VAL A 57 -12.92 2.52 2.01
CA VAL A 57 -12.18 3.59 2.69
C VAL A 57 -11.97 4.76 1.74
N ASP A 58 -12.32 5.97 2.16
CA ASP A 58 -12.01 7.18 1.43
C ASP A 58 -10.61 7.68 1.79
N TRP A 59 -9.71 7.72 0.80
CA TRP A 59 -8.40 8.33 0.95
C TRP A 59 -8.47 9.83 0.63
N LEU A 60 -8.23 10.66 1.64
CA LEU A 60 -8.32 12.11 1.56
C LEU A 60 -6.96 12.70 1.15
N LEU A 61 -6.64 12.66 -0.14
CA LEU A 61 -5.38 13.14 -0.71
C LEU A 61 -5.07 14.58 -0.29
N ASN A 62 -3.84 14.82 0.18
CA ASN A 62 -3.36 16.13 0.64
C ASN A 62 -4.21 16.78 1.75
N TYR A 63 -5.07 16.02 2.42
CA TYR A 63 -5.77 16.44 3.62
C TYR A 63 -5.15 15.74 4.83
N ARG A 64 -4.59 16.53 5.76
CA ARG A 64 -4.00 16.01 7.01
C ARG A 64 -3.05 14.82 6.77
N GLY A 65 -2.07 15.02 5.89
CA GLY A 65 -1.08 14.02 5.52
C GLY A 65 -1.60 12.87 4.64
N GLY A 66 -2.80 12.98 4.07
CA GLY A 66 -3.43 11.89 3.32
C GLY A 66 -4.27 10.98 4.21
N SER A 67 -5.09 11.58 5.07
CA SER A 67 -5.94 10.86 6.03
C SER A 67 -6.91 9.89 5.36
N PHE A 68 -7.40 8.93 6.13
CA PHE A 68 -8.43 8.00 5.69
C PHE A 68 -9.74 8.25 6.44
N LEU A 69 -10.86 8.02 5.76
CA LEU A 69 -12.20 8.08 6.34
C LEU A 69 -12.93 6.77 6.01
N THR A 70 -13.54 6.14 7.01
CA THR A 70 -14.22 4.85 6.86
C THR A 70 -15.36 4.72 7.86
N ASP A 71 -16.34 3.88 7.56
CA ASP A 71 -17.46 3.58 8.45
C ASP A 71 -16.98 3.11 9.84
N ALA A 72 -17.66 3.58 10.88
CA ALA A 72 -17.28 3.32 12.26
C ALA A 72 -17.78 1.99 12.80
N THR A 73 -17.31 0.88 12.22
CA THR A 73 -17.63 -0.47 12.69
C THR A 73 -16.78 -0.88 13.90
N ASP A 74 -17.28 -1.79 14.74
CA ASP A 74 -16.52 -2.32 15.88
C ASP A 74 -15.26 -3.08 15.43
N ALA A 75 -15.32 -3.72 14.26
CA ALA A 75 -14.19 -4.39 13.64
C ALA A 75 -13.05 -3.40 13.34
N VAL A 76 -13.33 -2.28 12.66
CA VAL A 76 -12.32 -1.27 12.34
C VAL A 76 -11.77 -0.59 13.60
N ARG A 77 -12.64 -0.27 14.58
CA ARG A 77 -12.17 0.30 15.86
C ARG A 77 -11.21 -0.63 16.58
N ARG A 78 -11.49 -1.94 16.58
CA ARG A 78 -10.62 -2.93 17.19
C ARG A 78 -9.30 -3.05 16.43
N GLU A 79 -9.36 -3.11 15.10
CA GLU A 79 -8.17 -3.20 14.25
C GLU A 79 -7.20 -2.04 14.50
N LEU A 80 -7.72 -0.80 14.46
CA LEU A 80 -6.93 0.41 14.71
C LEU A 80 -6.33 0.42 16.12
N ARG A 81 -7.11 0.05 17.15
CA ARG A 81 -6.63 0.00 18.55
C ARG A 81 -5.54 -1.03 18.76
N VAL A 82 -5.72 -2.25 18.23
CA VAL A 82 -4.74 -3.34 18.38
C VAL A 82 -3.41 -2.96 17.75
N ARG A 83 -3.45 -2.23 16.64
CA ARG A 83 -2.26 -1.75 15.91
C ARG A 83 -1.68 -0.44 16.42
N GLY A 84 -2.25 0.15 17.47
CA GLY A 84 -1.78 1.42 18.04
C GLY A 84 -2.01 2.64 17.14
N VAL A 85 -2.96 2.57 16.21
CA VAL A 85 -3.26 3.63 15.24
C VAL A 85 -4.22 4.65 15.85
N SER A 86 -3.87 5.93 15.76
CA SER A 86 -4.74 7.06 16.13
C SER A 86 -5.93 7.16 15.18
N PHE A 87 -7.12 7.39 15.74
CA PHE A 87 -8.34 7.69 14.99
C PHE A 87 -9.29 8.59 15.78
N VAL A 88 -10.13 9.32 15.06
CA VAL A 88 -11.12 10.26 15.60
C VAL A 88 -12.50 9.87 15.13
N PRO A 89 -13.44 9.52 16.04
CA PRO A 89 -14.83 9.32 15.67
C PRO A 89 -15.47 10.61 15.17
N VAL A 90 -16.19 10.55 14.05
CA VAL A 90 -16.89 11.70 13.46
C VAL A 90 -18.36 11.34 13.18
N SER A 91 -19.25 12.33 13.31
CA SER A 91 -20.63 12.20 12.84
C SER A 91 -20.68 12.36 11.33
N GLY A 92 -21.68 11.79 10.66
CA GLY A 92 -21.81 11.92 9.20
C GLY A 92 -21.91 13.38 8.74
N GLY A 93 -22.53 14.26 9.53
CA GLY A 93 -22.55 15.69 9.24
C GLY A 93 -21.16 16.37 9.29
N LYS A 94 -20.24 15.85 10.12
CA LYS A 94 -18.84 16.31 10.16
C LYS A 94 -18.03 15.69 9.02
N ALA A 95 -18.24 14.40 8.72
CA ALA A 95 -17.63 13.72 7.59
C ALA A 95 -17.98 14.37 6.25
N ALA A 96 -19.26 14.65 6.00
CA ALA A 96 -19.72 15.36 4.80
C ALA A 96 -19.05 16.74 4.64
N LYS A 97 -18.84 17.46 5.75
CA LYS A 97 -18.10 18.74 5.75
C LYS A 97 -16.61 18.55 5.44
N ILE A 98 -16.00 17.47 5.91
CA ILE A 98 -14.61 17.13 5.58
C ILE A 98 -14.51 16.85 4.07
N ILE A 99 -15.36 15.96 3.55
CA ILE A 99 -15.41 15.60 2.12
C ILE A 99 -15.62 16.85 1.26
N SER A 100 -16.62 17.68 1.57
CA SER A 100 -16.88 18.93 0.84
C SER A 100 -15.70 19.92 0.88
N LYS A 101 -14.92 19.92 1.97
CA LYS A 101 -13.70 20.73 2.06
C LYS A 101 -12.56 20.16 1.22
N VAL A 102 -12.42 18.84 1.17
CA VAL A 102 -11.41 18.16 0.35
C VAL A 102 -11.70 18.38 -1.13
N GLU A 103 -12.94 18.19 -1.56
CA GLU A 103 -13.44 18.38 -2.93
C GLU A 103 -13.76 19.83 -3.30
N SER A 104 -13.26 20.82 -2.53
CA SER A 104 -13.54 22.22 -2.83
C SER A 104 -12.79 22.69 -4.09
N ASP A 105 -13.46 23.51 -4.91
CA ASP A 105 -12.87 24.08 -6.12
C ASP A 105 -11.58 24.87 -5.82
N GLY A 106 -10.54 24.65 -6.63
CA GLY A 106 -9.25 25.33 -6.50
C GLY A 106 -8.35 24.77 -5.39
N SER A 107 -8.75 23.69 -4.72
CA SER A 107 -7.92 22.99 -3.74
C SER A 107 -7.09 21.87 -4.41
N ASN A 108 -5.82 21.71 -4.03
CA ASN A 108 -4.96 20.60 -4.48
C ASN A 108 -5.22 19.32 -3.66
N LYS A 109 -6.49 18.97 -3.42
CA LYS A 109 -6.91 17.80 -2.63
C LYS A 109 -7.99 17.04 -3.39
N SER A 110 -8.18 15.78 -3.03
CA SER A 110 -9.20 14.92 -3.63
C SER A 110 -9.51 13.74 -2.72
N VAL A 111 -10.74 13.23 -2.81
CA VAL A 111 -11.20 11.99 -2.20
C VAL A 111 -11.05 10.88 -3.24
N VAL A 112 -10.28 9.86 -2.88
CA VAL A 112 -10.11 8.65 -3.69
C VAL A 112 -10.76 7.49 -2.94
N PRO A 113 -11.89 6.96 -3.42
CA PRO A 113 -12.50 5.77 -2.85
C PRO A 113 -11.61 4.55 -3.07
N LEU A 114 -11.37 3.80 -2.00
CA LEU A 114 -10.67 2.52 -2.01
C LEU A 114 -11.69 1.42 -1.70
N GLU A 115 -11.79 0.43 -2.59
CA GLU A 115 -12.83 -0.60 -2.52
C GLU A 115 -12.29 -2.02 -2.38
N LYS A 116 -11.01 -2.24 -2.71
CA LYS A 116 -10.39 -3.57 -2.73
C LYS A 116 -8.95 -3.49 -2.23
N ALA A 117 -8.58 -4.41 -1.35
CA ALA A 117 -7.18 -4.66 -1.02
C ALA A 117 -6.48 -5.33 -2.23
N PRO A 118 -5.35 -4.79 -2.72
CA PRO A 118 -4.64 -5.37 -3.85
C PRO A 118 -3.89 -6.65 -3.44
N GLU A 119 -3.86 -7.66 -4.29
CA GLU A 119 -2.93 -8.78 -4.15
C GLU A 119 -1.52 -8.35 -4.53
N ILE A 120 -0.57 -8.38 -3.58
CA ILE A 120 0.78 -7.81 -3.73
C ILE A 120 1.84 -8.89 -3.90
N ALA A 121 2.68 -8.74 -4.92
CA ALA A 121 3.93 -9.48 -5.07
C ALA A 121 5.14 -8.55 -4.93
N VAL A 122 6.12 -8.96 -4.13
CA VAL A 122 7.45 -8.36 -4.07
C VAL A 122 8.42 -9.25 -4.85
N TYR A 123 9.06 -8.67 -5.86
CA TYR A 123 10.05 -9.37 -6.65
C TYR A 123 11.42 -9.25 -5.97
N ALA A 124 11.92 -10.36 -5.44
CA ALA A 124 13.23 -10.41 -4.78
C ALA A 124 13.85 -11.81 -4.90
N PRO A 125 15.18 -11.93 -5.02
CA PRO A 125 15.84 -13.22 -5.07
C PRO A 125 15.84 -13.91 -3.70
N ASP A 126 15.84 -15.24 -3.72
CA ASP A 126 15.99 -16.05 -2.51
C ASP A 126 17.28 -15.69 -1.76
N GLY A 127 17.15 -15.42 -0.46
CA GLY A 127 18.27 -15.06 0.41
C GLY A 127 18.66 -13.58 0.36
N ALA A 128 17.87 -12.70 -0.26
CA ALA A 128 17.97 -11.27 -0.01
C ALA A 128 17.79 -11.01 1.50
N VAL A 129 18.71 -10.24 2.08
CA VAL A 129 18.63 -9.88 3.50
C VAL A 129 17.51 -8.86 3.71
N PRO A 130 16.69 -8.99 4.77
CA PRO A 130 15.50 -8.15 4.94
C PRO A 130 15.78 -6.64 4.89
N TRP A 131 16.95 -6.18 5.38
CA TRP A 131 17.30 -4.76 5.38
C TRP A 131 17.76 -4.19 4.02
N ASP A 132 18.02 -5.05 3.02
CA ASP A 132 18.24 -4.61 1.64
C ASP A 132 16.91 -4.31 0.91
N ASP A 133 15.77 -4.64 1.51
CA ASP A 133 14.44 -4.42 0.94
C ASP A 133 13.54 -3.63 1.90
N ALA A 134 13.66 -2.30 1.79
CA ALA A 134 12.83 -1.38 2.57
C ALA A 134 11.33 -1.55 2.31
N VAL A 135 10.92 -2.01 1.12
CA VAL A 135 9.50 -2.28 0.81
C VAL A 135 9.03 -3.46 1.64
N ARG A 136 9.80 -4.55 1.64
CA ARG A 136 9.43 -5.75 2.40
C ARG A 136 9.37 -5.47 3.89
N LEU A 137 10.35 -4.73 4.43
CA LEU A 137 10.31 -4.29 5.83
C LEU A 137 9.08 -3.42 6.14
N ALA A 138 8.72 -2.49 5.26
CA ALA A 138 7.56 -1.65 5.46
C ALA A 138 6.25 -2.46 5.42
N LEU A 139 6.11 -3.40 4.48
CA LEU A 139 4.94 -4.28 4.37
C LEU A 139 4.85 -5.24 5.56
N GLU A 140 5.96 -5.85 5.97
CA GLU A 140 6.02 -6.71 7.17
C GLU A 140 5.65 -5.92 8.42
N TYR A 141 6.22 -4.72 8.61
CA TYR A 141 5.90 -3.88 9.76
C TYR A 141 4.44 -3.41 9.74
N ALA A 142 3.91 -3.03 8.58
CA ALA A 142 2.50 -2.70 8.42
C ALA A 142 1.58 -3.94 8.50
N GLU A 143 2.12 -5.15 8.59
CA GLU A 143 1.38 -6.41 8.53
C GLU A 143 0.45 -6.49 7.30
N VAL A 144 0.98 -6.10 6.14
CA VAL A 144 0.31 -6.22 4.85
C VAL A 144 0.76 -7.54 4.19
N PRO A 145 -0.16 -8.50 3.97
CA PRO A 145 0.12 -9.74 3.24
C PRO A 145 0.72 -9.47 1.86
N HIS A 146 1.79 -10.19 1.53
CA HIS A 146 2.43 -10.14 0.23
C HIS A 146 3.20 -11.43 -0.03
N ASP A 147 3.32 -11.79 -1.30
CA ASP A 147 4.15 -12.91 -1.72
C ASP A 147 5.53 -12.40 -2.18
N VAL A 148 6.58 -13.15 -1.84
CA VAL A 148 7.90 -12.95 -2.46
C VAL A 148 8.03 -13.88 -3.66
N ILE A 149 8.29 -13.31 -4.83
CA ILE A 149 8.43 -14.06 -6.08
C ILE A 149 9.74 -13.66 -6.79
N TYR A 150 10.19 -14.49 -7.73
CA TYR A 150 11.36 -14.19 -8.55
C TYR A 150 11.19 -14.67 -9.99
N ASP A 151 12.29 -14.75 -10.74
CA ASP A 151 12.35 -15.11 -12.16
C ASP A 151 11.45 -16.30 -12.55
N GLU A 152 11.57 -17.41 -11.83
CA GLU A 152 10.83 -18.65 -12.14
C GLU A 152 9.32 -18.47 -12.04
N ALA A 153 8.83 -17.81 -11.00
CA ALA A 153 7.41 -17.54 -10.82
C ALA A 153 6.87 -16.62 -11.93
N VAL A 154 7.65 -15.62 -12.33
CA VAL A 154 7.30 -14.70 -13.42
C VAL A 154 7.24 -15.44 -14.77
N LEU A 155 8.25 -16.26 -15.08
CA LEU A 155 8.32 -17.03 -16.32
C LEU A 155 7.19 -18.07 -16.42
N ASN A 156 6.78 -18.64 -15.29
CA ASN A 156 5.68 -19.59 -15.19
C ASN A 156 4.28 -18.92 -15.13
N GLY A 157 4.21 -17.59 -15.24
CA GLY A 157 2.94 -16.87 -15.34
C GLY A 157 2.25 -16.55 -14.03
N LYS A 158 2.91 -16.69 -12.87
CA LYS A 158 2.33 -16.41 -11.55
C LYS A 158 1.86 -14.95 -11.39
N LEU A 159 2.37 -14.02 -12.22
CA LEU A 159 1.96 -12.60 -12.21
C LEU A 159 0.47 -12.37 -12.45
N SER A 160 -0.26 -13.30 -13.11
CA SER A 160 -1.71 -13.13 -13.31
C SER A 160 -2.53 -13.21 -12.01
N SER A 161 -1.93 -13.65 -10.91
CA SER A 161 -2.57 -13.76 -9.60
C SER A 161 -2.42 -12.51 -8.73
N TYR A 162 -1.69 -11.48 -9.19
CA TYR A 162 -1.39 -10.30 -8.39
C TYR A 162 -1.88 -9.02 -9.07
N ASP A 163 -2.42 -8.10 -8.28
CA ASP A 163 -2.79 -6.77 -8.75
C ASP A 163 -1.55 -5.89 -8.89
N TRP A 164 -0.60 -5.99 -7.94
CA TRP A 164 0.59 -5.13 -7.84
C TRP A 164 1.89 -5.94 -7.80
N LEU A 165 2.90 -5.46 -8.52
CA LEU A 165 4.28 -5.97 -8.50
C LEU A 165 5.25 -4.88 -8.04
N HIS A 166 5.96 -5.11 -6.94
CA HIS A 166 7.04 -4.26 -6.47
C HIS A 166 8.41 -4.84 -6.87
N LEU A 167 9.28 -4.00 -7.43
CA LEU A 167 10.65 -4.34 -7.80
C LEU A 167 11.64 -3.42 -7.07
N HIS A 168 12.56 -4.01 -6.31
CA HIS A 168 13.63 -3.26 -5.63
C HIS A 168 15.00 -3.80 -6.03
N HIS A 169 15.87 -2.95 -6.59
CA HIS A 169 17.29 -3.23 -6.87
C HIS A 169 17.63 -4.41 -7.82
N GLU A 170 16.71 -4.84 -8.69
CA GLU A 170 17.02 -5.88 -9.67
C GLU A 170 17.94 -5.38 -10.81
N ASP A 171 18.66 -6.31 -11.44
CA ASP A 171 19.44 -6.12 -12.66
C ASP A 171 18.88 -6.99 -13.80
N PHE A 172 18.01 -6.40 -14.62
CA PHE A 172 17.46 -7.06 -15.80
C PHE A 172 18.46 -7.16 -16.97
N THR A 173 19.65 -6.58 -16.88
CA THR A 173 20.65 -6.70 -17.96
C THR A 173 21.33 -8.07 -17.96
N GLY A 174 21.39 -8.74 -16.80
CA GLY A 174 22.08 -10.01 -16.63
C GLY A 174 23.60 -9.92 -16.83
N GLN A 175 24.20 -8.72 -16.70
CA GLN A 175 25.62 -8.48 -16.95
C GLN A 175 26.49 -8.48 -15.67
N PHE A 176 25.86 -8.56 -14.48
CA PHE A 176 26.56 -8.60 -13.19
C PHE A 176 27.45 -7.36 -12.92
N GLY A 177 27.15 -6.22 -13.55
CA GLY A 177 28.00 -5.03 -13.51
C GLY A 177 28.13 -4.39 -12.12
N LYS A 178 27.05 -4.39 -11.32
CA LYS A 178 26.98 -3.67 -10.02
C LYS A 178 28.12 -4.04 -9.05
N PHE A 179 28.52 -5.31 -9.02
CA PHE A 179 29.51 -5.82 -8.08
C PHE A 179 30.74 -6.44 -8.75
N ILE A 180 31.04 -6.07 -9.99
CA ILE A 180 32.14 -6.65 -10.78
C ILE A 180 33.52 -6.52 -10.11
N ARG A 181 33.70 -5.53 -9.22
CA ARG A 181 34.92 -5.37 -8.40
C ARG A 181 35.15 -6.55 -7.44
N TYR A 182 34.07 -7.23 -7.04
CA TYR A 182 34.07 -8.39 -6.14
C TYR A 182 34.00 -9.72 -6.90
N ARG A 183 34.35 -9.74 -8.20
CA ARG A 183 34.22 -10.94 -9.06
C ARG A 183 34.91 -12.20 -8.53
N ASN A 184 35.92 -12.05 -7.67
CA ASN A 184 36.67 -13.15 -7.07
C ASN A 184 36.11 -13.59 -5.71
N GLU A 185 35.11 -12.86 -5.17
CA GLU A 185 34.50 -13.21 -3.89
C GLU A 185 33.60 -14.46 -4.03
N PRO A 186 33.61 -15.37 -3.04
CA PRO A 186 32.83 -16.61 -3.11
C PRO A 186 31.33 -16.38 -3.33
N TRP A 187 30.76 -15.36 -2.68
CA TRP A 187 29.34 -15.02 -2.81
C TRP A 187 28.99 -14.54 -4.21
N TYR A 188 29.89 -13.77 -4.86
CA TYR A 188 29.68 -13.27 -6.22
C TYR A 188 29.72 -14.42 -7.23
N ILE A 189 30.74 -15.28 -7.12
CA ILE A 189 30.88 -16.48 -7.96
C ILE A 189 29.66 -17.39 -7.80
N GLN A 190 29.18 -17.58 -6.56
CA GLN A 190 27.98 -18.39 -6.32
C GLN A 190 26.73 -17.74 -6.91
N LYS A 191 26.55 -16.42 -6.78
CA LYS A 191 25.45 -15.67 -7.39
C LYS A 191 25.44 -15.84 -8.92
N GLN A 192 26.59 -15.68 -9.57
CA GLN A 192 26.72 -15.87 -11.01
C GLN A 192 26.38 -17.31 -11.42
N LYS A 193 26.93 -18.32 -10.73
CA LYS A 193 26.63 -19.73 -11.00
C LYS A 193 25.13 -20.06 -10.85
N ARG A 194 24.45 -19.51 -9.84
CA ARG A 194 23.00 -19.69 -9.65
C ARG A 194 22.21 -19.10 -10.80
N ALA A 195 22.54 -17.88 -11.22
CA ALA A 195 21.88 -17.22 -12.34
C ALA A 195 22.10 -17.96 -13.67
N GLU A 196 23.32 -18.44 -13.94
CA GLU A 196 23.63 -19.27 -15.12
C GLU A 196 22.88 -20.61 -15.10
N ALA A 197 22.78 -21.25 -13.94
CA ALA A 197 22.01 -22.48 -13.77
C ALA A 197 20.51 -22.25 -14.01
N ALA A 198 19.96 -21.13 -13.53
CA ALA A 198 18.57 -20.75 -13.79
C ALA A 198 18.33 -20.50 -15.28
N ALA A 199 19.23 -19.77 -15.97
CA ALA A 199 19.15 -19.56 -17.41
C ALA A 199 19.11 -20.89 -18.17
N LYS A 200 20.02 -21.82 -17.81
CA LYS A 200 20.06 -23.16 -18.41
C LYS A 200 18.79 -23.97 -18.12
N LYS A 201 18.24 -23.89 -16.90
CA LYS A 201 16.99 -24.58 -16.51
C LYS A 201 15.82 -24.19 -17.41
N PHE A 202 15.74 -22.92 -17.81
CA PHE A 202 14.70 -22.41 -18.71
C PHE A 202 15.09 -22.45 -20.20
N GLY A 203 16.20 -23.10 -20.56
CA GLY A 203 16.63 -23.28 -21.95
C GLY A 203 17.36 -22.09 -22.58
N PHE A 204 17.73 -21.08 -21.79
CA PHE A 204 18.47 -19.92 -22.26
C PHE A 204 19.98 -20.17 -22.27
N ARG A 205 20.68 -19.61 -23.25
CA ARG A 205 22.15 -19.71 -23.37
C ARG A 205 22.88 -18.70 -22.49
N LYS A 206 22.25 -17.54 -22.22
CA LYS A 206 22.81 -16.44 -21.43
C LYS A 206 21.82 -15.99 -20.37
N VAL A 207 22.33 -15.48 -19.25
CA VAL A 207 21.51 -14.88 -18.17
C VAL A 207 20.75 -13.65 -18.68
N SER A 208 21.36 -12.84 -19.55
CA SER A 208 20.69 -11.69 -20.19
C SER A 208 19.46 -12.10 -21.00
N GLN A 209 19.46 -13.29 -21.63
CA GLN A 209 18.29 -13.80 -22.36
C GLN A 209 17.16 -14.21 -21.40
N LEU A 210 17.50 -14.84 -20.27
CA LEU A 210 16.52 -15.14 -19.23
C LEU A 210 15.92 -13.84 -18.67
N LYS A 211 16.75 -12.85 -18.33
CA LYS A 211 16.29 -11.57 -17.78
C LYS A 211 15.46 -10.76 -18.78
N LEU A 212 15.80 -10.78 -20.07
CA LEU A 212 14.96 -10.24 -21.14
C LEU A 212 13.58 -10.90 -21.15
N ALA A 213 13.53 -12.24 -21.10
CA ALA A 213 12.25 -12.96 -21.07
C ALA A 213 11.41 -12.59 -19.84
N VAL A 214 12.03 -12.44 -18.66
CA VAL A 214 11.34 -11.96 -17.44
C VAL A 214 10.81 -10.53 -17.65
N ALA A 215 11.62 -9.63 -18.21
CA ALA A 215 11.21 -8.26 -18.50
C ALA A 215 10.03 -8.20 -19.48
N GLU A 216 10.02 -9.05 -20.51
CA GLU A 216 8.89 -9.17 -21.45
C GLU A 216 7.61 -9.66 -20.76
N ARG A 217 7.72 -10.60 -19.81
CA ARG A 217 6.57 -11.09 -19.02
C ARG A 217 5.99 -9.99 -18.13
N ILE A 218 6.85 -9.21 -17.47
CA ILE A 218 6.42 -8.07 -16.66
C ILE A 218 5.80 -6.98 -17.55
N LYS A 219 6.38 -6.69 -18.72
CA LYS A 219 5.79 -5.76 -19.70
C LYS A 219 4.39 -6.22 -20.13
N SER A 220 4.23 -7.52 -20.41
CA SER A 220 2.91 -8.08 -20.74
C SER A 220 1.93 -7.99 -19.57
N TYR A 221 2.39 -8.15 -18.34
CA TYR A 221 1.57 -8.00 -17.13
C TYR A 221 1.04 -6.57 -17.00
N VAL A 222 1.92 -5.57 -17.12
CA VAL A 222 1.52 -4.16 -17.09
C VAL A 222 0.55 -3.83 -18.22
N SER A 223 0.82 -4.34 -19.43
CA SER A 223 -0.07 -4.13 -20.59
C SER A 223 -1.46 -4.73 -20.42
N LYS A 224 -1.65 -5.64 -19.46
CA LYS A 224 -2.94 -6.26 -19.11
C LYS A 224 -3.60 -5.60 -17.89
N GLY A 225 -3.08 -4.47 -17.41
CA GLY A 225 -3.65 -3.72 -16.29
C GLY A 225 -2.97 -3.96 -14.94
N GLY A 226 -1.89 -4.75 -14.89
CA GLY A 226 -1.10 -4.91 -13.67
C GLY A 226 -0.34 -3.64 -13.29
N PHE A 227 -0.22 -3.36 -11.99
CA PHE A 227 0.52 -2.20 -11.51
C PHE A 227 1.97 -2.57 -11.19
N LEU A 228 2.91 -1.78 -11.70
CA LEU A 228 4.34 -1.98 -11.49
C LEU A 228 4.94 -0.81 -10.71
N PHE A 229 5.50 -1.13 -9.54
CA PHE A 229 6.25 -0.20 -8.71
C PHE A 229 7.73 -0.58 -8.77
N SER A 230 8.48 0.08 -9.64
CA SER A 230 9.90 -0.18 -9.83
C SER A 230 10.73 0.98 -9.29
N MET A 231 11.78 0.66 -8.53
CA MET A 231 12.63 1.64 -7.88
C MET A 231 14.12 1.41 -8.17
N CYS A 232 14.91 2.48 -7.98
CA CYS A 232 16.36 2.47 -8.11
C CYS A 232 16.83 1.94 -9.48
N SER A 233 17.66 0.89 -9.51
CA SER A 233 18.17 0.29 -10.75
C SER A 233 17.12 -0.52 -11.51
N GLY A 234 16.00 -0.86 -10.86
CA GLY A 234 14.95 -1.66 -11.48
C GLY A 234 14.34 -0.97 -12.69
N THR A 235 14.15 0.35 -12.65
CA THR A 235 13.57 1.12 -13.77
C THR A 235 14.50 1.14 -14.98
N GLU A 236 15.75 1.54 -14.78
CA GLU A 236 16.74 1.67 -15.85
C GLU A 236 17.08 0.31 -16.49
N THR A 237 17.36 -0.72 -15.69
CA THR A 237 17.79 -2.01 -16.23
C THR A 237 16.67 -2.73 -16.97
N PHE A 238 15.41 -2.50 -16.58
CA PHE A 238 14.23 -3.00 -17.26
C PHE A 238 14.12 -2.44 -18.67
N ASP A 239 14.25 -1.11 -18.81
CA ASP A 239 14.23 -0.44 -20.10
C ASP A 239 15.40 -0.86 -20.98
N ILE A 240 16.61 -1.00 -20.42
CA ILE A 240 17.80 -1.49 -21.14
C ILE A 240 17.55 -2.91 -21.69
N ALA A 241 17.03 -3.82 -20.86
CA ALA A 241 16.75 -5.19 -21.28
C ALA A 241 15.77 -5.22 -22.46
N LEU A 242 14.65 -4.49 -22.35
CA LEU A 242 13.64 -4.41 -23.41
C LEU A 242 14.16 -3.73 -24.68
N ALA A 243 14.97 -2.68 -24.55
CA ALA A 243 15.57 -2.00 -25.70
C ALA A 243 16.55 -2.93 -26.46
N ALA A 244 17.31 -3.74 -25.74
CA ALA A 244 18.30 -4.67 -26.27
C ALA A 244 17.70 -6.00 -26.81
N HIS A 245 16.37 -6.17 -26.90
CA HIS A 245 15.74 -7.43 -27.29
C HIS A 245 16.14 -8.01 -28.67
N LYS A 246 16.79 -7.22 -29.54
CA LYS A 246 17.26 -7.61 -30.88
C LYS A 246 18.79 -7.69 -31.01
N THR A 247 19.53 -7.55 -29.92
CA THR A 247 21.00 -7.61 -29.90
C THR A 247 21.50 -8.90 -29.29
#